data_AF-A0A1Q3A1H3-F1
#
_entry.id   AF-A0A1Q3A1H3-F1
#
_cell.length_a   1.000
_cell.length_b   1.000
_cell.length_c   1.000
_cell.angle_alpha   90.00
_cell.angle_beta   90.00
_cell.angle_gamma   90.00
#
_symmetry.space_group_name_H-M   'P 1'
#
loop_
_entity.id
_entity.type
_entity.pdbx_description
1 polymer ?
#
loop_
_entity_poly.entity_id
_entity_poly.type
_entity_poly.pdbx_seq_one_letter_code
_entity_poly.pdbx_strand_id
1 'polypeptide(L)'
;MGNLLENALQLSDQAKDLHTKMLDKGPSVLFTQPELQETSGIASLNDLMPIVQELLDKNLIKLVKQNNELKFQAVDIFEAQKKSAMSAEESLVYSYIEASGREGIWTKTIKAKTNLHQHVVLKCLKSLESQRYVKSVKSVKYPTRKIYMLYNLQPSIDVTGGPWFTDSELDVEFINSLLTIVWRFASDRTFPNGFKNFSGNDKKELLYAPNVKNYSTIQDILDFIVASQVVNVELTPANIRSLCDVLVYDDKMEKISHDCYRVTLESVRQMTQYGGLNSNDDDGEFSIFDYFNLIAPSQNDKEAVYFDEWIL
;
A
#
# COMPACT_ATOMS: atom_id res chain seq x y z
N MET A 1 26.32 19.69 -15.51
CA MET A 1 25.84 20.75 -14.59
C MET A 1 26.45 20.61 -13.20
N GLY A 2 27.75 20.30 -13.08
CA GLY A 2 28.41 20.08 -11.77
C GLY A 2 29.04 21.34 -11.14
N ASN A 3 29.38 22.35 -11.94
CA ASN A 3 30.29 23.43 -11.51
C ASN A 3 29.59 24.73 -11.05
N LEU A 4 28.25 24.77 -11.00
CA LEU A 4 27.50 25.95 -10.52
C LEU A 4 27.04 25.80 -9.05
N LEU A 5 27.15 24.61 -8.46
CA LEU A 5 26.69 24.31 -7.10
C LEU A 5 27.79 24.37 -6.03
N GLU A 6 29.08 24.36 -6.42
CA GLU A 6 30.20 24.46 -5.48
C GLU A 6 30.43 25.88 -4.92
N ASN A 7 29.91 26.91 -5.58
CA ASN A 7 30.20 28.31 -5.23
C ASN A 7 29.37 28.88 -4.06
N ALA A 8 28.42 28.13 -3.51
CA ALA A 8 27.52 28.65 -2.46
C ALA A 8 27.97 28.35 -1.01
N LEU A 9 28.96 27.47 -0.81
CA LEU A 9 29.47 27.15 0.53
C LEU A 9 30.97 27.47 0.59
N GLN A 10 31.31 28.61 1.21
CA GLN A 10 32.70 28.98 1.56
C GLN A 10 33.26 28.03 2.63
N LEU A 11 33.45 26.75 2.32
CA LEU A 11 34.08 25.77 3.21
C LEU A 11 35.60 25.86 3.12
N SER A 12 36.29 25.76 4.25
CA SER A 12 37.73 25.46 4.28
C SER A 12 38.03 24.19 3.47
N ASP A 13 39.12 24.18 2.70
CA ASP A 13 39.47 23.03 1.84
C ASP A 13 39.64 21.74 2.65
N GLN A 14 40.09 21.85 3.91
CA GLN A 14 40.17 20.70 4.82
C GLN A 14 38.79 20.21 5.30
N ALA A 15 37.82 21.10 5.45
CA ALA A 15 36.45 20.73 5.80
C ALA A 15 35.76 19.95 4.65
N LYS A 16 36.04 20.35 3.39
CA LYS A 16 35.55 19.66 2.20
C LYS A 16 36.15 18.25 2.06
N ASP A 17 37.46 18.13 2.23
CA ASP A 17 38.18 16.85 2.17
C ASP A 17 37.71 15.89 3.27
N LEU A 18 37.51 16.41 4.49
CA LEU A 18 36.95 15.61 5.58
C LEU A 18 35.52 15.14 5.29
N HIS A 19 34.67 16.01 4.76
CA HIS A 19 33.28 15.66 4.43
C HIS A 19 33.19 14.62 3.31
N THR A 20 34.00 14.76 2.25
CA THR A 20 34.07 13.77 1.16
C THR A 20 34.58 12.42 1.64
N LYS A 21 35.61 12.38 2.49
CA LYS A 21 36.09 11.13 3.09
C LYS A 21 35.07 10.46 4.02
N MET A 22 34.24 11.24 4.72
CA MET A 22 33.13 10.67 5.50
C MET A 22 32.02 10.11 4.61
N LEU A 23 31.72 10.76 3.48
CA LEU A 23 30.74 10.27 2.52
C LEU A 23 31.19 8.97 1.83
N ASP A 24 32.47 8.84 1.49
CA ASP A 24 33.05 7.63 0.87
C ASP A 24 32.98 6.41 1.80
N LYS A 25 33.08 6.61 3.12
CA LYS A 25 32.91 5.54 4.11
C LYS A 25 31.43 5.16 4.31
N GLY A 26 30.49 6.01 3.91
CA GLY A 26 29.06 5.75 3.83
C GLY A 26 28.18 6.73 4.64
N PRO A 27 27.02 7.16 4.11
CA PRO A 27 26.18 8.22 4.70
C PRO A 27 25.47 7.85 6.02
N SER A 28 25.58 6.58 6.44
CA SER A 28 24.97 6.05 7.67
C SER A 28 25.99 5.56 8.69
N VAL A 29 27.29 5.67 8.40
CA VAL A 29 28.35 5.31 9.34
C VAL A 29 28.48 6.42 10.38
N LEU A 30 28.42 6.02 11.64
CA LEU A 30 28.54 6.90 12.79
C LEU A 30 30.01 6.95 13.21
N PHE A 31 30.64 8.11 13.05
CA PHE A 31 32.05 8.29 13.41
C PHE A 31 32.17 8.75 14.86
N THR A 32 33.08 8.13 15.59
CA THR A 32 33.52 8.61 16.91
C THR A 32 34.62 9.68 16.77
N GLN A 33 34.88 10.43 17.84
CA GLN A 33 35.98 11.41 17.87
C GLN A 33 37.34 10.85 17.41
N PRO A 34 37.81 9.66 17.85
CA PRO A 34 39.09 9.10 17.39
C PRO A 34 39.06 8.69 15.90
N GLU A 35 37.96 8.15 15.39
CA GLU A 35 37.84 7.78 13.98
C GLU A 35 37.85 9.01 13.05
N LEU A 36 37.33 10.15 13.52
CA LEU A 36 37.44 11.42 12.81
C LEU A 36 38.88 11.93 12.73
N GLN A 37 39.69 11.71 13.77
CA GLN A 37 41.10 12.04 13.76
C GLN A 37 41.86 11.17 12.75
N GLU A 38 41.60 9.86 12.72
CA GLU A 38 42.20 8.96 11.74
C GLU A 38 41.78 9.28 10.31
N THR A 39 40.52 9.66 10.11
CA THR A 39 39.97 9.95 8.77
C THR A 39 40.43 11.30 8.22
N SER A 40 40.61 12.30 9.09
CA SER A 40 41.11 13.63 8.70
C SER A 40 42.63 13.67 8.50
N GLY A 41 43.38 12.76 9.11
CA GLY A 41 44.85 12.79 9.09
C GLY A 41 45.44 13.96 9.88
N ILE A 42 44.64 14.62 10.72
CA ILE A 42 45.03 15.79 11.51
C ILE A 42 45.49 15.31 12.90
N ALA A 43 46.76 15.55 13.23
CA ALA A 43 47.38 15.10 14.49
C ALA A 43 46.93 15.88 15.74
N SER A 44 46.23 17.01 15.57
CA SER A 44 45.87 17.98 16.61
C SER A 44 44.36 18.07 16.79
N LEU A 45 43.86 17.74 17.99
CA LEU A 45 42.45 17.85 18.36
C LEU A 45 41.98 19.32 18.39
N ASN A 46 42.90 20.27 18.59
CA ASN A 46 42.64 21.70 18.60
C ASN A 46 42.35 22.29 17.22
N ASP A 47 42.93 21.70 16.15
CA ASP A 47 42.68 22.14 14.78
C ASP A 47 41.46 21.43 14.17
N LEU A 48 41.15 20.22 14.64
CA LEU A 48 39.96 19.48 14.22
C LEU A 48 38.66 20.09 14.77
N MET A 49 38.65 20.53 16.03
CA MET A 49 37.46 21.11 16.68
C MET A 49 36.85 22.32 15.92
N PRO A 50 37.62 23.34 15.47
CA PRO A 50 37.05 24.45 14.70
C PRO A 50 36.56 24.01 13.32
N ILE A 51 37.21 23.02 12.68
CA ILE A 51 36.76 22.46 11.39
C ILE A 51 35.44 21.72 11.57
N VAL A 52 35.32 20.90 12.61
CA VAL A 52 34.08 20.19 12.97
C VAL A 52 32.98 21.19 13.33
N GLN A 53 33.31 22.26 14.06
CA GLN A 53 32.35 23.31 14.38
C GLN A 53 31.88 24.06 13.12
N GLU A 54 32.77 24.36 12.17
CA GLU A 54 32.39 24.95 10.87
C GLU A 54 31.46 24.02 10.08
N LEU A 55 31.72 22.71 10.10
CA LEU A 55 30.88 21.69 9.48
C LEU A 55 29.52 21.55 10.17
N LEU A 56 29.46 21.70 11.50
CA LEU A 56 28.23 21.71 12.28
C LEU A 56 27.40 22.97 12.00
N ASP A 57 28.02 24.14 11.98
CA ASP A 57 27.36 25.42 11.70
C ASP A 57 26.72 25.42 10.30
N LYS A 58 27.33 24.71 9.34
CA LYS A 58 26.79 24.53 7.99
C LYS A 58 25.86 23.32 7.84
N ASN A 59 25.50 22.64 8.94
CA ASN A 59 24.62 21.46 8.99
C ASN A 59 25.11 20.26 8.14
N LEU A 60 26.41 20.18 7.83
CA LEU A 60 27.02 19.10 7.06
C LEU A 60 27.32 17.86 7.92
N ILE A 61 27.29 18.03 9.25
CA ILE A 61 27.42 16.94 10.22
C ILE A 61 26.25 17.01 11.20
N LYS A 62 25.63 15.86 11.51
CA LYS A 62 24.66 15.70 12.59
C LYS A 62 25.35 15.06 13.80
N LEU A 63 25.10 15.61 14.99
CA LEU A 63 25.48 15.01 16.26
C LEU A 63 24.39 14.01 16.68
N VAL A 64 24.76 12.74 16.79
CA VAL A 64 23.88 11.68 17.28
C VAL A 64 24.49 11.10 18.56
N LYS A 65 23.77 11.17 19.67
CA LYS A 65 24.20 10.55 20.93
C LYS A 65 23.73 9.10 20.96
N GLN A 66 24.66 8.15 20.89
CA GLN A 66 24.38 6.71 21.06
C GLN A 66 25.27 6.17 22.19
N ASN A 67 24.68 5.39 23.11
CA ASN A 67 25.41 4.74 24.21
C ASN A 67 26.26 5.70 25.05
N ASN A 68 25.75 6.90 25.29
CA ASN A 68 26.41 7.97 26.04
C ASN A 68 27.66 8.59 25.37
N GLU A 69 27.98 8.18 24.13
CA GLU A 69 29.05 8.75 23.32
C GLU A 69 28.46 9.64 22.20
N LEU A 70 29.15 10.75 21.91
CA LEU A 70 28.83 11.64 20.80
C LEU A 70 29.37 11.04 19.52
N LYS A 71 28.47 10.70 18.61
CA LYS A 71 28.82 10.22 17.26
C LYS A 71 28.43 11.26 16.22
N PHE A 72 29.22 11.34 15.17
CA PHE A 72 29.05 12.29 14.08
C PHE A 72 28.56 11.53 12.85
N GLN A 73 27.49 12.01 12.25
CA GLN A 73 26.96 11.48 10.99
C GLN A 73 27.17 12.53 9.91
N ALA A 74 27.82 12.15 8.81
CA ALA A 74 27.89 13.00 7.63
C ALA A 74 26.52 13.11 6.97
N VAL A 75 26.11 14.35 6.71
CA VAL A 75 24.87 14.69 6.01
C VAL A 75 25.23 15.07 4.59
N ASP A 76 24.44 14.63 3.61
CA ASP A 76 24.65 15.03 2.22
C ASP A 76 24.62 16.56 2.09
N ILE A 77 25.48 17.12 1.23
CA ILE A 77 25.54 18.55 0.93
C ILE A 77 24.15 19.08 0.54
N PHE A 78 23.36 18.27 -0.17
CA PHE A 78 22.00 18.62 -0.56
C PHE A 78 21.03 18.66 0.64
N GLU A 79 21.18 17.76 1.61
CA GLU A 79 20.39 17.80 2.85
C GLU A 79 20.80 18.95 3.77
N ALA A 80 22.09 19.25 3.83
CA ALA A 80 22.62 20.38 4.59
C ALA A 80 22.12 21.72 4.03
N GLN A 81 22.14 21.90 2.71
CA GLN A 81 21.60 23.10 2.05
C GLN A 81 20.10 23.27 2.26
N LYS A 82 19.34 22.16 2.22
CA LYS A 82 17.91 22.19 2.54
C LYS A 82 17.66 22.66 3.97
N LYS A 83 18.44 22.17 4.93
CA LYS A 83 18.30 22.55 6.35
C LYS A 83 18.81 23.96 6.62
N SER A 84 19.82 24.46 5.89
CA SER A 84 20.32 25.84 6.03
C SER A 84 19.38 26.89 5.45
N ALA A 85 18.59 26.53 4.42
CA ALA A 85 17.58 27.41 3.85
C ALA A 85 16.32 27.54 4.74
N MET A 86 16.13 26.62 5.70
CA MET A 86 14.97 26.59 6.59
C MET A 86 15.14 27.49 7.81
N SER A 87 14.03 28.07 8.27
CA SER A 87 13.98 28.69 9.60
C SER A 87 14.18 27.63 10.71
N ALA A 88 14.66 28.05 11.90
CA ALA A 88 14.84 27.16 13.04
C ALA A 88 13.56 26.37 13.41
N GLU A 89 12.39 27.03 13.30
CA GLU A 89 11.08 26.40 13.54
C GLU A 89 10.72 25.37 12.45
N GLU A 90 11.05 25.67 11.20
CA GLU A 90 10.80 24.79 10.05
C GLU A 90 11.71 23.57 10.10
N SER A 91 12.99 23.75 10.44
CA SER A 91 13.96 22.66 10.62
C SER A 91 13.52 21.71 11.74
N LEU A 92 12.99 22.25 12.85
CA LEU A 92 12.44 21.44 13.93
C LEU A 92 11.23 20.62 13.46
N VAL A 93 10.26 21.24 12.78
CA VAL A 93 9.09 20.53 12.23
C VAL A 93 9.52 19.46 11.22
N TYR A 94 10.46 19.78 10.33
CA TYR A 94 10.99 18.86 9.34
C TYR A 94 11.65 17.65 9.99
N SER A 95 12.45 17.83 11.05
CA SER A 95 13.10 16.72 11.75
C SER A 95 12.10 15.72 12.36
N TYR A 96 10.96 16.20 12.86
CA TYR A 96 9.89 15.32 13.37
C TYR A 96 9.13 14.58 12.27
N ILE A 97 9.04 15.15 11.07
CA ILE A 97 8.46 14.49 9.88
C ILE A 97 9.46 13.47 9.31
N GLU A 98 10.76 13.79 9.32
CA GLU A 98 11.84 12.87 8.92
C GLU A 98 11.83 11.63 9.84
N ALA A 99 11.67 11.84 11.15
CA ALA A 99 11.59 10.76 12.14
C ALA A 99 10.33 9.89 12.04
N SER A 100 9.23 10.37 11.43
CA SER A 100 7.99 9.57 11.29
C SER A 100 8.00 8.62 10.09
N GLY A 101 8.94 8.79 9.16
CA GLY A 101 9.14 7.87 8.05
C GLY A 101 7.85 7.61 7.24
N ARG A 102 7.55 6.32 6.98
CA ARG A 102 6.53 5.88 6.01
C ARG A 102 5.08 5.99 6.51
N GLU A 103 4.87 6.15 7.81
CA GLU A 103 3.53 6.36 8.39
C GLU A 103 3.09 7.83 8.32
N GLY A 104 4.08 8.73 8.22
CA GLY A 104 3.85 10.17 8.32
C GLY A 104 3.45 10.60 9.73
N ILE A 105 3.17 11.89 9.89
CA ILE A 105 2.82 12.47 11.19
C ILE A 105 1.58 13.37 11.09
N TRP A 106 0.69 13.26 12.08
CA TRP A 106 -0.51 14.08 12.17
C TRP A 106 -0.19 15.50 12.69
N THR A 107 -0.89 16.51 12.17
CA THR A 107 -0.71 17.92 12.57
C THR A 107 -0.83 18.18 14.07
N LYS A 108 -1.78 17.54 14.76
CA LYS A 108 -1.90 17.72 16.23
C LYS A 108 -0.73 17.09 16.98
N THR A 109 -0.19 15.98 16.47
CA THR A 109 1.00 15.33 17.04
C THR A 109 2.25 16.19 16.84
N ILE A 110 2.39 16.84 15.66
CA ILE A 110 3.47 17.82 15.44
C ILE A 110 3.38 18.94 16.47
N LYS A 111 2.20 19.55 16.64
CA LYS A 111 1.99 20.62 17.63
C LYS A 111 2.38 20.17 19.05
N ALA A 112 1.95 18.98 19.46
CA ALA A 112 2.25 18.45 20.79
C ALA A 112 3.75 18.19 21.01
N LYS A 113 4.48 17.80 19.96
CA LYS A 113 5.94 17.56 20.04
C LYS A 113 6.77 18.83 19.96
N THR A 114 6.36 19.80 19.12
CA THR A 114 7.13 21.04 18.93
C THR A 114 6.82 22.10 19.99
N ASN A 115 5.71 21.99 20.72
CA ASN A 115 5.20 23.01 21.65
C ASN A 115 5.06 24.40 21.02
N LEU A 116 4.90 24.46 19.69
CA LEU A 116 4.70 25.69 18.94
C LEU A 116 3.22 26.07 18.84
N HIS A 117 2.96 27.36 18.61
CA HIS A 117 1.60 27.83 18.37
C HIS A 117 1.02 27.26 17.06
N GLN A 118 -0.28 26.97 17.05
CA GLN A 118 -0.95 26.31 15.92
C GLN A 118 -0.75 27.05 14.58
N HIS A 119 -0.83 28.39 14.60
CA HIS A 119 -0.64 29.21 13.40
C HIS A 119 0.80 29.12 12.85
N VAL A 120 1.80 29.00 13.72
CA VAL A 120 3.20 28.88 13.33
C VAL A 120 3.43 27.54 12.64
N VAL A 121 2.96 26.44 13.24
CA VAL A 121 3.05 25.09 12.64
C VAL A 121 2.39 25.04 11.26
N LEU A 122 1.21 25.66 11.10
CA LEU A 122 0.53 25.71 9.80
C LEU A 122 1.29 26.53 8.76
N LYS A 123 1.94 27.63 9.17
CA LYS A 123 2.79 28.44 8.27
C LYS A 123 4.03 27.65 7.83
N CYS A 124 4.71 26.98 8.76
CA CYS A 124 5.86 26.13 8.45
C CYS A 124 5.49 24.99 7.50
N LEU A 125 4.37 24.28 7.76
CA LEU A 125 3.91 23.20 6.89
C LEU A 125 3.61 23.68 5.47
N LYS A 126 2.95 24.83 5.31
CA LYS A 126 2.69 25.44 3.98
C LYS A 126 3.98 25.83 3.26
N SER A 127 4.94 26.39 3.97
CA SER A 127 6.27 26.74 3.43
C SER A 127 7.01 25.49 2.94
N LEU A 128 7.06 24.45 3.77
CA LEU A 128 7.68 23.16 3.46
C LEU A 128 6.98 22.41 2.30
N GLU A 129 5.66 22.53 2.19
CA GLU A 129 4.86 21.98 1.08
C GLU A 129 5.12 22.75 -0.22
N SER A 130 5.21 24.09 -0.16
CA SER A 130 5.54 24.93 -1.31
C SER A 130 6.94 24.64 -1.86
N GLN A 131 7.88 24.29 -0.99
CA GLN A 131 9.25 23.90 -1.36
C GLN A 131 9.37 22.43 -1.80
N ARG A 132 8.25 21.67 -1.84
CA ARG A 132 8.21 20.24 -2.20
C ARG A 132 9.06 19.33 -1.30
N TYR A 133 9.32 19.71 -0.05
CA TYR A 133 10.02 18.84 0.90
C TYR A 133 9.08 17.88 1.61
N VAL A 134 7.85 18.32 1.84
CA VAL A 134 6.80 17.58 2.52
C VAL A 134 5.59 17.50 1.59
N LYS A 135 4.87 16.38 1.62
CA LYS A 135 3.57 16.20 0.98
C LYS A 135 2.52 15.87 2.02
N SER A 136 1.30 16.34 1.77
CA SER A 136 0.12 15.93 2.53
C SER A 136 -0.42 14.61 1.96
N VAL A 137 -0.71 13.66 2.84
CA VAL A 137 -1.29 12.36 2.48
C VAL A 137 -2.54 12.13 3.31
N LYS A 138 -3.59 11.66 2.64
CA LYS A 138 -4.82 11.21 3.28
C LYS A 138 -4.62 9.77 3.75
N SER A 139 -5.08 9.46 4.96
CA SER A 139 -5.07 8.08 5.46
C SER A 139 -6.45 7.46 5.29
N VAL A 140 -6.48 6.23 4.79
CA VAL A 140 -7.72 5.43 4.70
C VAL A 140 -8.28 5.13 6.09
N LYS A 141 -7.42 4.76 7.05
CA LYS A 141 -7.84 4.44 8.43
C LYS A 141 -8.39 5.66 9.19
N TYR A 142 -7.87 6.85 8.90
CA TYR A 142 -8.24 8.08 9.59
C TYR A 142 -8.46 9.24 8.59
N PRO A 143 -9.58 9.26 7.85
CA PRO A 143 -9.80 10.21 6.75
C PRO A 143 -9.85 11.67 7.20
N THR A 144 -10.23 11.94 8.46
CA THR A 144 -10.28 13.30 9.02
C THR A 144 -8.93 13.85 9.45
N ARG A 145 -7.88 13.01 9.49
CA ARG A 145 -6.54 13.41 9.94
C ARG A 145 -5.69 13.85 8.76
N LYS A 146 -5.19 15.09 8.82
CA LYS A 146 -4.18 15.58 7.87
C LYS A 146 -2.80 15.08 8.27
N ILE A 147 -2.28 14.11 7.53
CA ILE A 147 -0.96 13.51 7.75
C ILE A 147 0.02 14.12 6.76
N TYR A 148 1.23 14.43 7.26
CA TYR A 148 2.33 14.94 6.45
C TYR A 148 3.47 13.92 6.45
N MET A 149 4.11 13.77 5.29
CA MET A 149 5.26 12.89 5.12
C MET A 149 6.28 13.50 4.16
N LEU A 150 7.50 12.97 4.14
CA LEU A 150 8.52 13.41 3.20
C LEU A 150 8.12 13.15 1.75
N TYR A 151 8.52 14.04 0.84
CA TYR A 151 8.12 13.98 -0.56
C TYR A 151 8.64 12.74 -1.28
N ASN A 152 9.91 12.39 -1.03
CA ASN A 152 10.63 11.26 -1.62
C ASN A 152 10.17 9.89 -1.10
N LEU A 153 9.35 9.83 -0.06
CA LEU A 153 8.98 8.57 0.57
C LEU A 153 7.60 8.08 0.10
N GLN A 154 7.46 6.77 -0.12
CA GLN A 154 6.18 6.13 -0.43
C GLN A 154 5.43 5.86 0.89
N PRO A 155 4.12 6.18 0.99
CA PRO A 155 3.33 5.82 2.17
C PRO A 155 3.28 4.31 2.35
N SER A 156 3.20 3.86 3.61
CA SER A 156 3.00 2.45 3.94
C SER A 156 1.59 1.98 3.60
N ILE A 157 1.42 0.67 3.41
CA ILE A 157 0.12 0.03 3.14
C ILE A 157 -0.96 0.38 4.17
N ASP A 158 -0.59 0.63 5.42
CA ASP A 158 -1.54 0.97 6.49
C ASP A 158 -2.13 2.38 6.31
N VAL A 159 -1.39 3.26 5.62
CA VAL A 159 -1.84 4.62 5.30
C VAL A 159 -2.63 4.62 4.00
N THR A 160 -2.13 3.93 2.96
CA THR A 160 -2.75 3.89 1.63
C THR A 160 -3.91 2.89 1.51
N GLY A 161 -4.05 1.94 2.43
CA GLY A 161 -5.08 0.89 2.39
C GLY A 161 -4.76 -0.28 1.44
N GLY A 162 -3.56 -0.30 0.83
CA GLY A 162 -3.16 -1.33 -0.12
C GLY A 162 -3.64 -1.04 -1.57
N PRO A 163 -3.59 -2.05 -2.46
CA PRO A 163 -3.81 -1.87 -3.90
C PRO A 163 -5.28 -1.66 -4.29
N TRP A 164 -6.21 -1.78 -3.33
CA TRP A 164 -7.66 -1.69 -3.54
C TRP A 164 -8.21 -0.27 -3.42
N PHE A 165 -7.35 0.71 -3.12
CA PHE A 165 -7.76 2.09 -2.88
C PHE A 165 -7.17 3.01 -3.94
N THR A 166 -8.04 3.81 -4.54
CA THR A 166 -7.70 4.89 -5.47
C THR A 166 -8.09 6.21 -4.80
N ASP A 167 -7.13 7.11 -4.63
CA ASP A 167 -7.32 8.45 -4.03
C ASP A 167 -8.10 8.49 -2.69
N SER A 168 -7.87 7.49 -1.83
CA SER A 168 -8.50 7.31 -0.50
C SER A 168 -9.92 6.73 -0.50
N GLU A 169 -10.42 6.31 -1.66
CA GLU A 169 -11.69 5.59 -1.79
C GLU A 169 -11.43 4.15 -2.25
N LEU A 170 -12.27 3.23 -1.78
CA LEU A 170 -12.17 1.82 -2.15
C LEU A 170 -12.75 1.68 -3.56
N ASP A 171 -11.92 1.17 -4.47
CA ASP A 171 -12.30 1.02 -5.87
C ASP A 171 -13.09 -0.28 -6.07
N VAL A 172 -14.38 -0.21 -5.74
CA VAL A 172 -15.29 -1.37 -5.78
C VAL A 172 -15.41 -1.91 -7.21
N GLU A 173 -15.43 -1.04 -8.21
CA GLU A 173 -15.55 -1.44 -9.62
C GLU A 173 -14.31 -2.21 -10.09
N PHE A 174 -13.11 -1.74 -9.72
CA PHE A 174 -11.88 -2.46 -9.98
C PHE A 174 -11.85 -3.82 -9.30
N ILE A 175 -12.23 -3.90 -8.02
CA ILE A 175 -12.28 -5.16 -7.26
C ILE A 175 -13.27 -6.14 -7.91
N ASN A 176 -14.48 -5.70 -8.24
CA ASN A 176 -15.50 -6.53 -8.88
C ASN A 176 -15.07 -7.02 -10.27
N SER A 177 -14.40 -6.17 -11.04
CA SER A 177 -13.84 -6.55 -12.33
C SER A 177 -12.77 -7.63 -12.17
N LEU A 178 -11.87 -7.47 -11.19
CA LEU A 178 -10.83 -8.45 -10.91
C LEU A 178 -11.41 -9.77 -10.35
N LEU A 179 -12.41 -9.72 -9.47
CA LEU A 179 -13.16 -10.89 -9.00
C LEU A 179 -13.75 -11.67 -10.17
N THR A 180 -14.38 -10.98 -11.11
CA THR A 180 -14.98 -11.59 -12.30
C THR A 180 -13.94 -12.26 -13.19
N ILE A 181 -12.78 -11.61 -13.38
CA ILE A 181 -11.66 -12.16 -14.16
C ILE A 181 -11.08 -13.41 -13.50
N VAL A 182 -10.83 -13.37 -12.19
CA VAL A 182 -10.30 -14.50 -11.43
C VAL A 182 -11.28 -15.68 -11.44
N TRP A 183 -12.57 -15.40 -11.23
CA TRP A 183 -13.62 -16.40 -11.31
C TRP A 183 -13.75 -17.01 -12.71
N ARG A 184 -13.63 -16.20 -13.77
CA ARG A 184 -13.62 -16.66 -15.17
C ARG A 184 -12.43 -17.56 -15.47
N PHE A 185 -11.24 -17.18 -15.03
CA PHE A 185 -10.02 -17.98 -15.20
C PHE A 185 -10.12 -19.32 -14.46
N ALA A 186 -10.60 -19.28 -13.21
CA ALA A 186 -10.77 -20.49 -12.41
C ALA A 186 -11.84 -21.43 -12.98
N SER A 187 -12.89 -20.91 -13.60
CA SER A 187 -13.94 -21.73 -14.21
C SER A 187 -13.46 -22.45 -15.46
N ASP A 188 -12.64 -21.79 -16.30
CA ASP A 188 -12.00 -22.40 -17.48
C ASP A 188 -11.02 -23.52 -17.11
N ARG A 189 -10.40 -23.45 -15.92
CA ARG A 189 -9.55 -24.52 -15.38
C ARG A 189 -10.36 -25.65 -14.76
N THR A 190 -11.45 -25.34 -14.06
CA THR A 190 -12.25 -26.30 -13.30
C THR A 190 -13.15 -27.17 -14.19
N PHE A 191 -13.75 -26.57 -15.22
CA PHE A 191 -14.66 -27.24 -16.14
C PHE A 191 -14.17 -27.11 -17.59
N PRO A 192 -14.27 -28.17 -18.41
CA PRO A 192 -13.92 -28.07 -19.82
C PRO A 192 -14.85 -27.08 -20.53
N ASN A 193 -14.27 -26.09 -21.21
CA ASN A 193 -14.97 -24.94 -21.83
C ASN A 193 -15.65 -23.97 -20.85
N GLY A 194 -15.33 -24.03 -19.55
CA GLY A 194 -15.81 -23.09 -18.52
C GLY A 194 -17.32 -22.91 -18.51
N PHE A 195 -17.79 -21.65 -18.53
CA PHE A 195 -19.22 -21.30 -18.53
C PHE A 195 -19.99 -21.75 -19.78
N LYS A 196 -19.31 -22.11 -20.88
CA LYS A 196 -19.99 -22.49 -22.13
C LYS A 196 -20.43 -23.95 -22.15
N ASN A 197 -20.03 -24.75 -21.16
CA ASN A 197 -20.32 -26.18 -21.08
C ASN A 197 -21.80 -26.45 -20.77
N PHE A 198 -22.46 -25.56 -20.02
CA PHE A 198 -23.83 -25.75 -19.52
C PHE A 198 -24.89 -24.91 -20.25
N SER A 199 -24.51 -24.23 -21.35
CA SER A 199 -25.36 -23.28 -22.06
C SER A 199 -26.22 -23.89 -23.19
N GLY A 200 -26.11 -25.20 -23.46
CA GLY A 200 -26.77 -25.83 -24.60
C GLY A 200 -27.54 -27.09 -24.23
N ASN A 201 -28.83 -27.15 -24.59
CA ASN A 201 -29.74 -28.28 -24.38
C ASN A 201 -29.25 -29.64 -24.95
N ASP A 202 -28.24 -29.65 -25.83
CA ASP A 202 -27.83 -30.83 -26.61
C ASP A 202 -26.38 -31.31 -26.37
N LYS A 203 -25.61 -30.62 -25.53
CA LYS A 203 -24.24 -31.05 -25.20
C LYS A 203 -24.21 -31.65 -23.81
N LYS A 204 -23.87 -32.95 -23.72
CA LYS A 204 -23.60 -33.62 -22.45
C LYS A 204 -22.66 -32.76 -21.62
N GLU A 205 -23.08 -32.41 -20.40
CA GLU A 205 -22.26 -31.69 -19.42
C GLU A 205 -20.94 -32.45 -19.23
N LEU A 206 -19.87 -31.94 -19.83
CA LEU A 206 -18.58 -32.64 -19.79
C LEU A 206 -17.91 -32.31 -18.46
N LEU A 207 -17.65 -33.33 -17.65
CA LEU A 207 -16.84 -33.20 -16.45
C LEU A 207 -15.49 -33.88 -16.68
N TYR A 208 -14.44 -33.36 -16.06
CA TYR A 208 -13.16 -34.05 -16.05
C TYR A 208 -13.27 -35.36 -15.24
N ALA A 209 -12.48 -36.37 -15.61
CA ALA A 209 -12.35 -37.56 -14.81
C ALA A 209 -11.77 -37.22 -13.41
N PRO A 210 -12.13 -37.95 -12.34
CA PRO A 210 -11.69 -37.64 -10.96
C PRO A 210 -10.17 -37.51 -10.75
N ASN A 211 -9.38 -38.09 -11.67
CA ASN A 211 -7.92 -38.10 -11.59
C ASN A 211 -7.27 -36.81 -12.14
N VAL A 212 -8.05 -35.96 -12.81
CA VAL A 212 -7.57 -34.71 -13.39
C VAL A 212 -7.57 -33.64 -12.32
N LYS A 213 -6.42 -32.99 -12.13
CA LYS A 213 -6.29 -31.84 -11.24
C LYS A 213 -6.96 -30.62 -11.87
N ASN A 214 -8.21 -30.37 -11.51
CA ASN A 214 -9.03 -29.28 -12.03
C ASN A 214 -9.07 -28.06 -11.08
N TYR A 215 -8.07 -27.87 -10.24
CA TYR A 215 -7.98 -26.73 -9.33
C TYR A 215 -6.99 -25.67 -9.85
N SER A 216 -7.21 -24.43 -9.45
CA SER A 216 -6.32 -23.30 -9.74
C SER A 216 -5.52 -22.95 -8.49
N THR A 217 -4.21 -22.74 -8.64
CA THR A 217 -3.36 -22.27 -7.54
C THR A 217 -3.29 -20.74 -7.51
N ILE A 218 -3.00 -20.17 -6.33
CA ILE A 218 -2.82 -18.71 -6.21
C ILE A 218 -1.72 -18.19 -7.14
N GLN A 219 -0.63 -18.96 -7.31
CA GLN A 219 0.48 -18.55 -8.19
C GLN A 219 0.03 -18.52 -9.65
N ASP A 220 -0.71 -19.53 -10.10
CA ASP A 220 -1.25 -19.55 -11.48
C ASP A 220 -2.19 -18.35 -11.73
N ILE A 221 -3.01 -18.00 -10.75
CA ILE A 221 -3.90 -16.83 -10.83
C ILE A 221 -3.10 -15.53 -10.88
N LEU A 222 -2.05 -15.40 -10.06
CA LEU A 222 -1.17 -14.24 -10.05
C LEU A 222 -0.45 -14.08 -11.39
N ASP A 223 0.14 -15.15 -11.91
CA ASP A 223 0.82 -15.15 -13.21
C ASP A 223 -0.13 -14.78 -14.35
N PHE A 224 -1.38 -15.23 -14.29
CA PHE A 224 -2.42 -14.85 -15.25
C PHE A 224 -2.79 -13.36 -15.16
N ILE A 225 -2.91 -12.80 -13.96
CA ILE A 225 -3.20 -11.36 -13.78
C ILE A 225 -2.03 -10.51 -14.29
N VAL A 226 -0.79 -10.92 -14.02
CA VAL A 226 0.42 -10.25 -14.53
C VAL A 226 0.49 -10.34 -16.05
N ALA A 227 0.21 -11.51 -16.63
CA ALA A 227 0.24 -11.73 -18.08
C ALA A 227 -0.85 -10.94 -18.84
N SER A 228 -2.01 -10.77 -18.22
CA SER A 228 -3.13 -10.03 -18.81
C SER A 228 -2.96 -8.50 -18.72
N GLN A 229 -1.96 -8.00 -17.99
CA GLN A 229 -1.66 -6.57 -17.78
C GLN A 229 -2.88 -5.71 -17.41
N VAL A 230 -3.85 -6.30 -16.71
CA VAL A 230 -5.10 -5.61 -16.34
C VAL A 230 -4.87 -4.59 -15.22
N VAL A 231 -3.76 -4.70 -14.48
CA VAL A 231 -3.55 -4.00 -13.21
C VAL A 231 -2.31 -3.11 -13.26
N ASN A 232 -2.49 -1.83 -12.94
CA ASN A 232 -1.41 -0.83 -12.83
C ASN A 232 -0.66 -0.86 -11.48
N VAL A 233 -1.10 -1.70 -10.56
CA VAL A 233 -0.63 -1.76 -9.17
C VAL A 233 0.07 -3.09 -8.90
N GLU A 234 1.15 -3.06 -8.11
CA GLU A 234 1.86 -4.26 -7.69
C GLU A 234 0.97 -5.11 -6.78
N LEU A 235 0.56 -6.29 -7.27
CA LEU A 235 -0.24 -7.25 -6.53
C LEU A 235 0.67 -8.27 -5.85
N THR A 236 0.40 -8.53 -4.57
CA THR A 236 1.08 -9.59 -3.80
C THR A 236 0.20 -10.86 -3.73
N PRO A 237 0.78 -12.05 -3.54
CA PRO A 237 0.00 -13.29 -3.41
C PRO A 237 -0.97 -13.26 -2.21
N ALA A 238 -0.68 -12.47 -1.18
CA ALA A 238 -1.58 -12.26 -0.06
C ALA A 238 -2.85 -11.51 -0.48
N ASN A 239 -2.76 -10.54 -1.39
CA ASN A 239 -3.92 -9.80 -1.88
C ASN A 239 -4.84 -10.71 -2.72
N ILE A 240 -4.26 -11.56 -3.58
CA ILE A 240 -5.03 -12.53 -4.38
C ILE A 240 -5.72 -13.55 -3.48
N ARG A 241 -5.07 -13.99 -2.40
CA ARG A 241 -5.70 -14.89 -1.42
C ARG A 241 -6.96 -14.28 -0.83
N SER A 242 -6.89 -13.04 -0.36
CA SER A 242 -8.05 -12.34 0.18
C SER A 242 -9.17 -12.21 -0.86
N LEU A 243 -8.83 -11.99 -2.13
CA LEU A 243 -9.79 -11.93 -3.23
C LEU A 243 -10.48 -13.29 -3.46
N CYS A 244 -9.72 -14.39 -3.46
CA CYS A 244 -10.27 -15.73 -3.56
C CYS A 244 -11.13 -16.09 -2.35
N ASP A 245 -10.77 -15.65 -1.14
CA ASP A 245 -11.57 -15.89 0.06
C ASP A 245 -12.93 -15.18 -0.02
N VAL A 246 -13.00 -13.97 -0.60
CA VAL A 246 -14.28 -13.30 -0.90
C VAL A 246 -15.13 -14.14 -1.85
N LEU A 247 -14.54 -14.69 -2.93
CA LEU A 247 -15.27 -15.59 -3.85
C LEU A 247 -15.73 -16.89 -3.18
N VAL A 248 -15.02 -17.36 -2.14
CA VAL A 248 -15.44 -18.51 -1.34
C VAL A 248 -16.62 -18.15 -0.44
N TYR A 249 -16.63 -16.96 0.14
CA TYR A 249 -17.78 -16.50 0.93
C TYR A 249 -19.02 -16.21 0.09
N ASP A 250 -18.85 -15.81 -1.16
CA ASP A 250 -19.93 -15.66 -2.15
C ASP A 250 -20.41 -17.02 -2.72
N ASP A 251 -19.90 -18.15 -2.20
CA ASP A 251 -20.18 -19.52 -2.66
C ASP A 251 -19.86 -19.77 -4.16
N LYS A 252 -19.08 -18.88 -4.77
CA LYS A 252 -18.65 -18.99 -6.17
C LYS A 252 -17.47 -19.94 -6.35
N MET A 253 -16.66 -20.08 -5.30
CA MET A 253 -15.48 -20.93 -5.27
C MET A 253 -15.46 -21.76 -4.00
N GLU A 254 -14.80 -22.90 -4.05
CA GLU A 254 -14.56 -23.74 -2.90
C GLU A 254 -13.07 -24.04 -2.75
N LYS A 255 -12.64 -24.15 -1.50
CA LYS A 255 -11.24 -24.38 -1.16
C LYS A 255 -10.99 -25.87 -0.94
N ILE A 256 -10.15 -26.47 -1.77
CA ILE A 256 -9.80 -27.90 -1.65
C ILE A 256 -8.64 -28.09 -0.67
N SER A 257 -7.63 -27.22 -0.75
CA SER A 257 -6.41 -27.31 0.05
C SER A 257 -5.85 -25.91 0.32
N HIS A 258 -4.66 -25.82 0.95
CA HIS A 258 -3.94 -24.56 1.04
C HIS A 258 -3.64 -24.03 -0.37
N ASP A 259 -4.08 -22.80 -0.63
CA ASP A 259 -3.84 -22.04 -1.87
C ASP A 259 -4.35 -22.70 -3.16
N CYS A 260 -5.27 -23.67 -3.05
CA CYS A 260 -5.89 -24.36 -4.18
C CYS A 260 -7.41 -24.18 -4.13
N TYR A 261 -7.96 -23.63 -5.21
CA TYR A 261 -9.37 -23.30 -5.32
C TYR A 261 -9.97 -23.96 -6.57
N ARG A 262 -11.23 -24.41 -6.47
CA ARG A 262 -12.05 -24.83 -7.62
C ARG A 262 -13.36 -24.06 -7.63
N VAL A 263 -13.96 -23.92 -8.79
CA VAL A 263 -15.25 -23.22 -8.95
C VAL A 263 -16.40 -24.18 -8.64
N THR A 264 -17.41 -23.72 -7.91
CA THR A 264 -18.61 -24.50 -7.61
C THR A 264 -19.49 -24.63 -8.84
N LEU A 265 -20.19 -25.76 -8.99
CA LEU A 265 -21.12 -25.98 -10.10
C LEU A 265 -22.25 -24.92 -10.09
N GLU A 266 -22.72 -24.57 -8.89
CA GLU A 266 -23.80 -23.59 -8.70
C GLU A 266 -23.45 -22.23 -9.31
N SER A 267 -22.23 -21.75 -9.07
CA SER A 267 -21.79 -20.49 -9.67
C SER A 267 -21.76 -20.53 -11.21
N VAL A 268 -21.39 -21.67 -11.80
CA VAL A 268 -21.38 -21.84 -13.26
C VAL A 268 -22.80 -21.82 -13.80
N ARG A 269 -23.75 -22.45 -13.11
CA ARG A 269 -25.18 -22.45 -13.45
C ARG A 269 -25.76 -21.04 -13.41
N GLN A 270 -25.46 -20.27 -12.35
CA GLN A 270 -25.89 -18.87 -12.21
C GLN A 270 -25.50 -18.00 -13.42
N MET A 271 -24.30 -18.18 -13.97
CA MET A 271 -23.87 -17.42 -15.15
C MET A 271 -24.61 -17.83 -16.43
N THR A 272 -24.97 -19.10 -16.54
CA THR A 272 -25.62 -19.66 -17.73
C THR A 272 -27.14 -19.53 -17.74
N GLN A 273 -27.77 -19.51 -16.56
CA GLN A 273 -29.22 -19.47 -16.41
C GLN A 273 -29.84 -18.10 -16.66
N TYR A 274 -29.04 -17.04 -16.82
CA TYR A 274 -29.52 -15.70 -17.18
C TYR A 274 -30.19 -15.62 -18.58
N GLY A 275 -30.31 -16.74 -19.31
CA GLY A 275 -30.91 -16.78 -20.65
C GLY A 275 -31.66 -18.07 -21.04
N GLY A 276 -32.04 -18.94 -20.09
CA GLY A 276 -32.69 -20.21 -20.43
C GLY A 276 -33.71 -20.67 -19.40
N LEU A 277 -34.98 -20.25 -19.59
CA LEU A 277 -36.11 -20.93 -18.98
C LEU A 277 -36.16 -22.38 -19.50
N ASN A 278 -35.73 -23.34 -18.69
CA ASN A 278 -36.20 -24.72 -18.80
C ASN A 278 -37.13 -24.96 -17.61
N SER A 279 -38.41 -24.71 -17.84
CA SER A 279 -39.52 -25.13 -17.00
C SER A 279 -39.56 -26.66 -16.95
N ASN A 280 -38.99 -27.33 -15.95
CA ASN A 280 -39.28 -28.77 -15.72
C ASN A 280 -38.87 -29.40 -14.39
N ASP A 281 -38.24 -28.71 -13.44
CA ASP A 281 -37.96 -29.31 -12.11
C ASP A 281 -38.63 -28.47 -11.01
N ASP A 282 -39.87 -28.84 -10.64
CA ASP A 282 -40.69 -28.16 -9.61
C ASP A 282 -40.11 -28.29 -8.18
N ASP A 283 -39.09 -29.12 -7.96
CA ASP A 283 -38.48 -29.41 -6.64
C ASP A 283 -36.94 -29.33 -6.67
N GLY A 284 -36.38 -28.31 -7.32
CA GLY A 284 -34.95 -28.02 -7.25
C GLY A 284 -34.56 -27.37 -5.91
N GLU A 285 -34.17 -28.15 -4.90
CA GLU A 285 -33.77 -27.70 -3.54
C GLU A 285 -32.64 -26.64 -3.51
N PHE A 286 -32.00 -26.35 -4.65
CA PHE A 286 -30.84 -25.47 -4.78
C PHE A 286 -31.05 -24.22 -5.67
N SER A 287 -32.23 -23.99 -6.27
CA SER A 287 -32.42 -22.83 -7.17
C SER A 287 -33.22 -21.69 -6.51
N ILE A 288 -32.54 -20.71 -5.93
CA ILE A 288 -33.19 -19.47 -5.44
C ILE A 288 -33.60 -18.50 -6.55
N PHE A 289 -33.17 -18.74 -7.80
CA PHE A 289 -33.32 -17.80 -8.91
C PHE A 289 -34.50 -18.11 -9.82
N ASP A 290 -35.08 -19.31 -9.71
CA ASP A 290 -36.23 -19.75 -10.51
C ASP A 290 -37.59 -19.44 -9.84
N TYR A 291 -37.58 -18.76 -8.69
CA TYR A 291 -38.80 -18.31 -8.02
C TYR A 291 -39.29 -16.99 -8.61
N PHE A 292 -40.45 -17.05 -9.27
CA PHE A 292 -41.16 -15.88 -9.78
C PHE A 292 -42.30 -15.52 -8.82
N ASN A 293 -42.34 -14.27 -8.33
CA ASN A 293 -43.52 -13.77 -7.63
C ASN A 293 -44.66 -13.55 -8.64
N LEU A 294 -45.54 -14.54 -8.79
CA LEU A 294 -46.86 -14.30 -9.38
C LEU A 294 -47.81 -13.97 -8.23
N ILE A 295 -48.15 -12.69 -8.05
CA ILE A 295 -49.24 -12.33 -7.13
C ILE A 295 -50.56 -12.78 -7.80
N ALA A 296 -50.97 -14.02 -7.54
CA ALA A 296 -52.35 -14.42 -7.62
C ALA A 296 -52.91 -14.42 -6.19
N PRO A 297 -53.98 -13.66 -5.88
CA PRO A 297 -54.57 -13.67 -4.56
C PRO A 297 -55.35 -14.97 -4.39
N SER A 298 -54.70 -16.03 -3.89
CA SER A 298 -55.40 -17.25 -3.49
C SER A 298 -54.85 -17.79 -2.17
N GLN A 299 -55.50 -17.33 -1.10
CA GLN A 299 -55.84 -17.93 0.20
C GLN A 299 -55.16 -19.21 0.78
N ASN A 300 -54.16 -19.85 0.16
CA ASN A 300 -53.65 -21.15 0.65
C ASN A 300 -52.12 -21.38 0.52
N ASP A 301 -51.32 -20.42 0.06
CA ASP A 301 -49.85 -20.58 0.06
C ASP A 301 -49.25 -20.23 1.42
N LYS A 302 -48.63 -21.23 2.05
CA LYS A 302 -47.89 -21.09 3.33
C LYS A 302 -46.57 -20.33 3.17
N GLU A 303 -46.08 -20.19 1.94
CA GLU A 303 -44.80 -19.54 1.64
C GLU A 303 -44.94 -18.03 1.37
N ALA A 304 -46.15 -17.56 1.04
CA ALA A 304 -46.46 -16.15 0.80
C ALA A 304 -46.92 -15.41 2.08
N VAL A 305 -46.59 -15.93 3.26
CA VAL A 305 -46.87 -15.26 4.54
C VAL A 305 -45.69 -14.34 4.84
N TYR A 306 -45.84 -13.05 4.53
CA TYR A 306 -44.88 -12.04 4.97
C TYR A 306 -44.73 -12.09 6.50
N PHE A 307 -43.53 -11.78 7.00
CA PHE A 307 -43.18 -11.83 8.42
C PHE A 307 -44.16 -11.10 9.35
N ASP A 308 -44.95 -10.15 8.82
CA ASP A 308 -45.95 -9.36 9.54
C ASP A 308 -47.28 -10.10 9.81
N GLU A 309 -47.53 -11.26 9.20
CA GLU A 309 -48.73 -12.10 9.49
C GLU A 309 -48.48 -13.16 10.57
N TRP A 310 -47.26 -13.27 11.12
CA TRP A 310 -46.98 -14.06 12.32
C TRP A 310 -47.45 -13.31 13.57
N ILE A 311 -48.75 -13.35 13.84
CA ILE A 311 -49.29 -12.97 15.15
C ILE A 311 -49.10 -14.17 16.09
N LEU A 312 -48.37 -13.94 17.19
CA LEU A 312 -48.13 -14.87 18.31
C LEU A 312 -49.39 -15.60 18.82
#